data_AF-A0ABC8DFY1-F1
#
_entry.id   AF-A0ABC8DFY1-F1
#
_cell.length_a   1.000
_cell.length_b   1.000
_cell.length_c   1.000
_cell.angle_alpha   90.00
_cell.angle_beta   90.00
_cell.angle_gamma   90.00
#
_symmetry.space_group_name_H-M   'P 1'
#
loop_
_entity.id
_entity.type
_entity.pdbx_description
1 polymer ?
#
loop_
_entity_poly.entity_id
_entity_poly.type
_entity_poly.pdbx_seq_one_letter_code
_entity_poly.pdbx_strand_id
1 'polypeptide(L)' 'MDKPCFTFTTSDQVEAITKIVRLITEDKVISISSRRISCPQSKQKLHEGTIEYTITVYKE' A
#
# COMPACT_ATOMS: atom_id res chain seq x y z
N MET A 1 -12.07 -17.08 -5.85
CA MET A 1 -10.65 -17.09 -5.43
C MET A 1 -10.35 -15.75 -4.79
N ASP A 2 -10.04 -15.74 -3.50
CA ASP A 2 -9.64 -14.53 -2.78
C ASP A 2 -8.34 -13.98 -3.37
N LYS A 3 -8.37 -12.73 -3.82
CA LYS A 3 -7.20 -12.05 -4.36
C LYS A 3 -6.31 -11.62 -3.19
N PRO A 4 -5.01 -11.96 -3.18
CA PRO A 4 -4.12 -11.50 -2.13
C PRO A 4 -4.09 -9.97 -2.11
N CYS A 5 -4.52 -9.42 -0.98
CA CYS A 5 -4.58 -7.99 -0.72
C CYS A 5 -3.78 -7.69 0.54
N PHE A 6 -2.91 -6.69 0.48
CA PHE A 6 -2.19 -6.21 1.65
C PHE A 6 -2.17 -4.69 1.70
N THR A 7 -2.17 -4.18 2.93
CA THR A 7 -2.21 -2.75 3.21
C THR A 7 -1.00 -2.40 4.07
N PHE A 8 -0.33 -1.31 3.72
CA PHE A 8 0.75 -0.76 4.54
C PHE A 8 0.67 0.76 4.56
N THR A 9 1.26 1.37 5.59
CA THR A 9 1.34 2.82 5.72
C THR A 9 2.79 3.25 5.77
N THR A 10 3.09 4.39 5.15
CA THR A 10 4.42 5.01 5.26
C THR A 10 4.31 6.51 5.03
N SER A 11 5.16 7.27 5.69
CA SER A 11 5.42 8.68 5.38
C SER A 11 6.52 8.85 4.32
N ASP A 12 7.29 7.79 4.05
CA ASP A 12 8.35 7.79 3.05
C ASP A 12 7.84 7.24 1.70
N GLN A 13 7.73 8.14 0.73
CA GLN A 13 7.29 7.79 -0.63
C GLN A 13 8.30 6.88 -1.35
N VAL A 14 9.59 6.99 -1.04
CA VAL A 14 10.63 6.16 -1.67
C VAL A 14 10.48 4.70 -1.22
N GLU A 15 10.21 4.48 0.07
CA GLU A 15 9.90 3.15 0.60
C GLU A 15 8.67 2.54 -0.07
N ALA A 16 7.60 3.34 -0.25
CA ALA A 16 6.38 2.88 -0.92
C ALA A 16 6.65 2.46 -2.37
N ILE A 17 7.34 3.30 -3.14
CA ILE A 17 7.70 3.03 -4.53
C ILE A 17 8.57 1.77 -4.62
N THR A 18 9.56 1.61 -3.73
CA THR A 18 10.44 0.44 -3.70
C THR A 18 9.65 -0.86 -3.51
N LYS A 19 8.67 -0.87 -2.61
CA LYS A 19 7.77 -2.03 -2.39
C LYS A 19 6.91 -2.33 -3.62
N ILE A 20 6.36 -1.30 -4.25
CA ILE A 20 5.52 -1.43 -5.45
C ILE A 20 6.33 -1.98 -6.63
N VAL A 21 7.50 -1.38 -6.91
CA VAL A 21 8.37 -1.79 -8.01
C VAL A 21 8.80 -3.24 -7.85
N ARG A 22 9.11 -3.68 -6.63
CA ARG A 22 9.47 -5.09 -6.37
C ARG A 22 8.39 -6.08 -6.83
N LEU A 23 7.12 -5.74 -6.66
CA LEU A 23 6.00 -6.61 -7.09
C LEU A 23 5.86 -6.62 -8.61
N ILE A 24 6.06 -5.47 -9.26
CA ILE A 24 6.07 -5.36 -10.72
C ILE A 24 7.23 -6.17 -11.30
N THR A 25 8.41 -6.12 -10.69
CA THR A 25 9.58 -6.92 -11.12
C THR A 25 9.40 -8.42 -10.92
N GLU A 26 8.44 -8.85 -10.09
CA GLU A 26 8.01 -10.25 -9.99
C GLU A 26 6.95 -10.63 -11.03
N ASP A 27 6.74 -9.79 -12.05
CA ASP A 27 5.75 -9.96 -13.13
C ASP A 27 4.30 -10.05 -12.62
N LYS A 28 4.02 -9.50 -11.43
CA LYS A 28 2.68 -9.53 -10.84
C LYS A 28 1.82 -8.41 -11.41
N VAL A 29 0.65 -8.75 -11.90
CA VAL A 29 -0.40 -7.76 -12.17
C VAL A 29 -0.96 -7.26 -10.84
N ILE A 30 -0.83 -5.96 -10.57
CA ILE A 30 -1.26 -5.35 -9.31
C ILE A 30 -2.19 -4.15 -9.54
N SER A 31 -3.15 -3.96 -8.63
CA SER A 31 -3.90 -2.72 -8.47
C SER A 31 -3.49 -2.05 -7.18
N ILE A 32 -3.27 -0.74 -7.24
CA ILE A 32 -2.78 0.05 -6.12
C ILE A 32 -3.80 1.15 -5.83
N SER A 33 -4.26 1.21 -4.60
CA SER A 33 -5.07 2.32 -4.08
C SER A 33 -4.32 2.99 -2.95
N SER A 34 -4.22 4.32 -2.98
CA SER A 34 -3.58 5.10 -1.93
C SER A 34 -4.57 6.07 -1.31
N ARG A 35 -4.56 6.17 0.02
CA ARG A 35 -5.27 7.21 0.76
C ARG A 35 -4.33 7.96 1.69
N ARG A 36 -4.42 9.29 1.70
CA ARG A 36 -3.69 10.11 2.67
C ARG A 36 -4.48 10.13 3.99
N ILE A 37 -3.78 9.91 5.09
CA ILE A 37 -4.37 9.99 6.42
C ILE A 37 -4.29 11.43 6.89
N SER A 38 -5.43 12.13 6.78
CA SER A 38 -5.56 13.54 7.15
C SER A 38 -5.99 13.77 8.60
N CYS A 39 -6.38 12.71 9.32
CA CYS A 39 -6.75 12.75 10.74
C CYS A 39 -6.14 11.54 11.46
N PRO A 40 -5.62 11.70 12.69
CA PRO A 40 -5.07 10.58 13.44
C PRO A 40 -6.14 9.52 13.70
N GLN A 41 -5.92 8.30 13.18
CA GLN A 41 -6.80 7.17 13.46
C GLN A 41 -6.33 6.50 14.76
N SER A 42 -6.92 6.91 15.90
CA SER A 42 -6.56 6.44 17.25
C SER A 42 -6.60 4.91 17.42
N LYS A 43 -7.36 4.19 16.59
CA LYS A 43 -7.42 2.72 16.65
C LYS A 43 -6.20 2.02 16.03
N GLN A 44 -5.39 2.71 15.23
CA GLN A 44 -4.30 2.09 14.46
C GLN A 44 -2.93 2.78 14.62
N LYS A 45 -2.79 3.75 15.54
CA LYS A 45 -1.56 4.55 15.72
C LYS A 45 -1.05 5.16 14.40
N LEU A 46 -1.96 5.55 13.52
CA LEU A 46 -1.62 6.17 12.24
C LEU A 46 -1.53 7.68 12.43
N HIS A 47 -0.37 8.23 12.06
CA HIS A 47 -0.06 9.65 12.22
C HIS A 47 -0.53 10.46 11.01
N GLU A 48 -0.93 11.70 11.25
CA GLU A 48 -1.27 12.64 10.19
C GLU A 48 -0.09 12.78 9.20
N GLY A 49 -0.40 12.79 7.90
CA GLY A 49 0.61 12.91 6.84
C GLY A 49 1.16 11.59 6.33
N THR A 50 0.88 10.46 6.99
CA THR A 50 1.14 9.13 6.42
C THR A 50 0.19 8.82 5.25
N ILE A 51 0.69 8.04 4.29
CA ILE A 51 -0.09 7.54 3.17
C ILE A 51 -0.29 6.03 3.39
N GLU A 52 -1.53 5.59 3.35
CA GLU A 52 -1.87 4.18 3.32
C GLU A 52 -1.98 3.71 1.87
N TYR A 53 -1.27 2.64 1.55
CA TYR A 53 -1.31 1.96 0.27
C TYR A 53 -1.97 0.59 0.46
N THR A 54 -2.96 0.30 -0.36
CA THR A 54 -3.60 -1.02 -0.49
C THR A 54 -3.24 -1.59 -1.85
N ILE A 55 -2.58 -2.74 -1.86
CA ILE A 55 -2.16 -3.41 -3.08
C ILE A 55 -2.93 -4.72 -3.20
N THR A 56 -3.63 -4.88 -4.32
CA THR A 56 -4.30 -6.13 -4.71
C THR A 56 -3.51 -6.78 -5.82
N VAL A 57 -3.07 -8.02 -5.59
CA VAL A 57 -2.34 -8.82 -6.57
C VAL A 57 -3.32 -9.74 -7.30
N TYR A 58 -3.28 -9.72 -8.63
CA TYR A 58 -4.06 -10.59 -9.49
C TYR A 58 -3.16 -11.77 -9.87
N LYS A 59 -3.67 -13.00 -9.67
CA LYS A 59 -3.08 -14.17 -10.33
C LYS A 59 -3.52 -14.13 -11.79
N GLU A 60 -2.57 -14.31 -12.70
CA GLU A 60 -2.87 -14.75 -14.07
C GLU A 60 -3.62 -16.09 -14.04
#